data_AF-A0A9D8Z3Y9-F1
#
_entry.id   AF-A0A9D8Z3Y9-F1
#
_cell.length_a   1.000
_cell.length_b   1.000
_cell.length_c   1.000
_cell.angle_alpha   90.00
_cell.angle_beta   90.00
_cell.angle_gamma   90.00
#
_symmetry.space_group_name_H-M   'P 1'
#
loop_
_entity.id
_entity.type
_entity.pdbx_description
1 polymer ?
#
loop_
_entity_poly.entity_id
_entity_poly.type
_entity_poly.pdbx_seq_one_letter_code
_entity_poly.pdbx_strand_id
1 'polypeptide(L)'
;MDHAKARRRAEAKYSFFVHAAVYAAVMVLLVVINVVTDPGFIWFIWPLIGWGFAVVLHGLRVFVLADRSDIVDAMTERELRHLAAGGTDENRYLKTLE
;
A
#
# COMPACT_ATOMS: atom_id res chain seq x y z
N MET A 1 11.53 9.98 -17.27
CA MET A 1 11.15 9.75 -15.85
C MET A 1 9.82 9.03 -15.86
N ASP A 2 9.75 7.87 -15.23
CA ASP A 2 8.71 6.86 -15.43
C ASP A 2 7.39 7.25 -14.71
N HIS A 3 6.60 8.13 -15.32
CA HIS A 3 5.34 8.64 -14.77
C HIS A 3 4.31 7.52 -14.49
N ALA A 4 4.40 6.40 -15.20
CA ALA A 4 3.48 5.26 -15.04
C ALA A 4 3.70 4.51 -13.71
N LYS A 5 4.96 4.40 -13.24
CA LYS A 5 5.27 3.77 -11.94
C LYS A 5 4.83 4.63 -10.76
N ALA A 6 5.02 5.95 -10.84
CA ALA A 6 4.58 6.87 -9.79
C ALA A 6 3.05 6.85 -9.61
N ARG A 7 2.30 6.76 -10.72
CA ARG A 7 0.84 6.77 -10.72
C ARG A 7 0.21 5.47 -10.21
N ARG A 8 0.78 4.31 -10.57
CA ARG A 8 0.37 3.00 -10.02
C ARG A 8 0.55 2.90 -8.50
N ARG A 9 1.61 3.50 -7.96
CA ARG A 9 1.84 3.55 -6.50
C ARG A 9 0.83 4.44 -5.77
N ALA A 10 0.37 5.52 -6.41
CA ALA A 10 -0.65 6.40 -5.85
C ALA A 10 -2.04 5.74 -5.84
N GLU A 11 -2.43 5.06 -6.94
CA GLU A 11 -3.74 4.40 -7.06
C GLU A 11 -3.92 3.23 -6.07
N ALA A 12 -2.86 2.45 -5.81
CA ALA A 12 -2.91 1.37 -4.83
C ALA A 12 -3.14 1.87 -3.39
N LYS A 13 -2.53 3.00 -3.02
CA LYS A 13 -2.75 3.64 -1.71
C LYS A 13 -4.15 4.27 -1.61
N TYR A 14 -4.67 4.82 -2.70
CA TYR A 14 -5.99 5.45 -2.73
C TYR A 14 -7.14 4.46 -2.55
N SER A 15 -7.06 3.30 -3.24
CA SER A 15 -8.04 2.22 -3.12
C SER A 15 -8.23 1.76 -1.66
N PHE A 16 -7.13 1.63 -0.93
CA PHE A 16 -7.15 1.26 0.49
C PHE A 16 -7.78 2.34 1.37
N PHE A 17 -7.39 3.60 1.16
CA PHE A 17 -7.94 4.73 1.92
C PHE A 17 -9.45 4.88 1.74
N VAL A 18 -9.97 4.65 0.54
CA VAL A 18 -11.41 4.66 0.27
C VAL A 18 -12.13 3.55 1.05
N HIS A 19 -11.58 2.33 1.07
CA HIS A 19 -12.18 1.23 1.84
C HIS A 19 -12.16 1.51 3.35
N ALA A 20 -11.05 2.05 3.86
CA ALA A 20 -10.93 2.44 5.27
C ALA A 20 -11.91 3.57 5.64
N ALA A 21 -12.08 4.57 4.77
CA ALA A 21 -13.01 5.68 4.97
C ALA A 21 -14.47 5.22 4.96
N VAL A 22 -14.85 4.34 4.01
CA VAL A 22 -16.18 3.72 3.97
C VAL A 22 -16.43 2.89 5.23
N TYR A 23 -15.44 2.12 5.69
CA TYR A 23 -15.55 1.35 6.93
C TYR A 23 -15.78 2.25 8.15
N ALA A 24 -15.02 3.34 8.27
CA ALA A 24 -15.19 4.31 9.35
C ALA A 24 -16.58 4.96 9.32
N ALA A 25 -17.07 5.35 8.14
CA ALA A 25 -18.40 5.93 7.96
C ALA A 25 -19.51 4.95 8.35
N VAL A 26 -19.39 3.67 7.95
CA VAL A 26 -20.32 2.60 8.31
C VAL A 26 -20.31 2.36 9.83
N MET A 27 -19.14 2.31 10.46
CA MET A 27 -19.04 2.15 11.92
C MET A 27 -19.71 3.30 12.68
N VAL A 28 -19.49 4.55 12.25
CA VAL A 28 -20.18 5.72 12.85
C VAL A 28 -21.69 5.60 12.67
N LEU A 29 -22.16 5.22 11.48
CA LEU A 29 -23.60 5.03 11.22
C LEU A 29 -24.20 3.95 12.12
N LEU A 30 -23.54 2.81 12.29
CA LEU A 30 -23.99 1.72 13.16
C LEU A 30 -24.03 2.11 14.64
N VAL A 31 -23.04 2.87 15.11
CA VAL A 31 -23.05 3.40 16.48
C VAL A 31 -24.25 4.33 16.68
N VAL A 32 -24.51 5.22 15.71
CA VAL A 32 -25.69 6.11 15.76
C VAL A 32 -26.98 5.29 15.78
N ILE A 33 -27.12 4.28 14.92
CA ILE A 33 -28.31 3.42 14.91
C ILE A 33 -28.47 2.69 16.24
N ASN A 34 -27.40 2.16 16.83
CA ASN A 34 -27.47 1.48 18.12
C ASN A 34 -27.96 2.42 19.23
N VAL A 35 -27.40 3.63 19.32
CA VAL A 35 -27.80 4.63 20.32
C VAL A 35 -29.24 5.08 20.13
N VAL A 36 -29.70 5.21 18.89
CA VAL A 36 -31.07 5.67 18.55
C VAL A 36 -32.11 4.56 18.75
N THR A 37 -31.77 3.31 18.45
CA THR A 37 -32.75 2.20 18.42
C THR A 37 -32.88 1.49 19.76
N ASP A 38 -31.75 1.14 20.39
CA ASP A 38 -31.74 0.47 21.69
C ASP A 38 -30.36 0.63 22.38
N PRO A 39 -30.18 1.61 23.27
CA PRO A 39 -28.93 1.81 23.99
C PRO A 39 -28.62 0.70 25.01
N GLY A 40 -29.59 -0.16 25.35
CA GLY A 40 -29.39 -1.27 26.28
C GLY A 40 -28.80 -2.53 25.64
N PHE A 41 -28.90 -2.66 24.31
CA PHE A 41 -28.45 -3.84 23.57
C PHE A 41 -27.37 -3.45 22.55
N ILE A 42 -26.11 -3.81 22.86
CA ILE A 42 -24.92 -3.44 22.07
C ILE A 42 -24.75 -4.38 20.87
N TRP A 43 -25.62 -4.28 19.87
CA TRP A 43 -25.60 -5.16 18.70
C TRP A 43 -24.50 -4.81 17.70
N PHE A 44 -24.00 -3.56 17.70
CA PHE A 44 -22.96 -3.11 16.76
C PHE A 44 -21.60 -3.81 16.96
N ILE A 45 -21.38 -4.49 18.09
CA ILE A 45 -20.16 -5.28 18.36
C ILE A 45 -19.97 -6.40 17.34
N TRP A 46 -21.05 -7.06 16.90
CA TRP A 46 -20.97 -8.16 15.95
C TRP A 46 -20.41 -7.75 14.58
N PRO A 47 -20.95 -6.70 13.92
CA PRO A 47 -20.34 -6.16 12.71
C PRO A 47 -18.95 -5.55 12.97
N LEU A 48 -18.71 -4.96 14.15
CA LEU A 48 -17.41 -4.40 14.50
C LEU A 48 -16.31 -5.48 14.58
N ILE A 49 -16.58 -6.63 15.21
CA ILE A 49 -15.62 -7.74 15.29
C ILE A 49 -15.51 -8.45 13.94
N GLY A 50 -16.64 -8.78 13.29
CA GLY A 50 -16.63 -9.51 12.02
C GLY A 50 -15.93 -8.73 10.91
N TRP A 51 -16.34 -7.48 10.69
CA TRP A 51 -15.80 -6.66 9.61
C TRP A 51 -14.52 -5.93 10.00
N GLY A 52 -14.35 -5.55 11.27
CA GLY A 52 -13.13 -4.92 11.74
C GLY A 52 -11.91 -5.82 11.61
N PHE A 53 -12.06 -7.12 11.86
CA PHE A 53 -10.97 -8.07 11.67
C PHE A 53 -10.53 -8.17 10.20
N ALA A 54 -11.48 -8.18 9.27
CA ALA A 54 -11.20 -8.19 7.83
C ALA A 54 -10.48 -6.92 7.35
N VAL A 55 -10.89 -5.74 7.84
CA VAL A 55 -10.26 -4.45 7.52
C VAL A 55 -8.85 -4.35 8.09
N VAL A 56 -8.63 -4.81 9.34
CA VAL A 56 -7.30 -4.84 9.96
C VAL A 56 -6.36 -5.74 9.16
N LEU A 57 -6.79 -6.95 8.79
CA LEU A 57 -6.01 -7.86 7.94
C LEU A 57 -5.70 -7.25 6.56
N HIS A 58 -6.65 -6.55 5.97
CA HIS A 58 -6.45 -5.89 4.68
C HIS A 58 -5.45 -4.73 4.81
N GLY A 59 -5.56 -3.92 5.86
CA GLY A 59 -4.63 -2.83 6.16
C GLY A 59 -3.21 -3.30 6.45
N LEU A 60 -3.07 -4.38 7.20
CA LEU A 60 -1.77 -5.00 7.45
C LEU A 60 -1.12 -5.48 6.14
N ARG A 61 -1.90 -6.13 5.26
CA ARG A 61 -1.39 -6.53 3.94
C ARG A 61 -0.97 -5.33 3.10
N VAL A 62 -1.76 -4.27 3.03
CA VAL A 62 -1.42 -3.09 2.23
C VAL A 62 -0.17 -2.39 2.77
N PHE A 63 -0.04 -2.22 4.09
CA PHE A 63 1.15 -1.63 4.68
C PHE A 63 2.41 -2.49 4.48
N VAL A 64 2.30 -3.81 4.69
CA VAL A 64 3.43 -4.74 4.52
C VAL A 64 3.83 -4.90 3.05
N LEU A 65 2.87 -4.98 2.11
CA LEU A 65 3.18 -5.01 0.68
C LEU A 65 3.77 -3.69 0.19
N ALA A 66 3.28 -2.55 0.70
CA ALA A 66 3.81 -1.23 0.34
C ALA A 66 5.29 -1.12 0.76
N ASP A 67 5.61 -1.47 2.01
CA ASP A 67 7.00 -1.46 2.52
C ASP A 67 7.92 -2.39 1.71
N ARG A 68 7.44 -3.60 1.41
CA ARG A 68 8.18 -4.56 0.56
C ARG A 68 8.46 -4.00 -0.83
N SER A 69 7.51 -3.31 -1.44
CA SER A 69 7.68 -2.75 -2.79
C SER A 69 8.69 -1.61 -2.82
N ASP A 70 8.72 -0.76 -1.79
CA ASP A 70 9.68 0.34 -1.69
C ASP A 70 11.11 -0.18 -1.49
N ILE A 71 11.29 -1.23 -0.69
CA ILE A 71 12.58 -1.89 -0.45
C ILE A 71 13.10 -2.61 -1.71
N VAL A 72 12.23 -3.34 -2.42
CA VAL A 72 12.61 -4.07 -3.64
C VAL A 72 13.03 -3.12 -4.75
N ASP A 73 12.27 -2.05 -4.99
CA ASP A 73 12.60 -1.08 -6.03
C ASP A 73 13.92 -0.34 -5.73
N ALA A 74 14.22 -0.08 -4.45
CA ALA A 74 15.50 0.49 -4.05
C ALA A 74 16.69 -0.44 -4.32
N MET A 75 16.51 -1.76 -4.19
CA MET A 75 17.55 -2.74 -4.54
C MET A 75 17.72 -2.86 -6.06
N THR A 76 16.62 -2.93 -6.80
CA THR A 76 16.65 -2.98 -8.27
C THR A 76 17.37 -1.76 -8.86
N GLU A 77 17.17 -0.57 -8.30
CA GLU A 77 17.85 0.64 -8.77
C GLU A 77 19.36 0.63 -8.47
N ARG A 78 19.79 0.01 -7.37
CA ARG A 78 21.22 -0.17 -7.05
C ARG A 78 21.91 -1.10 -8.05
N GLU A 79 21.28 -2.21 -8.39
CA GLU A 79 21.81 -3.18 -9.35
C GLU A 79 21.90 -2.58 -10.75
N LEU A 80 20.86 -1.86 -11.19
CA LEU A 80 20.87 -1.16 -12.48
C LEU A 80 21.98 -0.09 -12.55
N ARG A 81 22.25 0.64 -11.47
CA ARG A 81 23.37 1.61 -11.40
C ARG A 81 24.73 0.91 -11.46
N HIS A 82 24.89 -0.22 -10.78
CA HIS A 82 26.11 -1.02 -10.86
C HIS A 82 26.38 -1.53 -12.28
N LEU A 83 25.35 -2.03 -12.97
CA LEU A 83 25.47 -2.50 -14.35
C LEU A 83 25.75 -1.34 -15.33
N ALA A 84 25.12 -0.18 -15.12
CA ALA A 84 25.37 1.01 -15.95
C ALA A 84 26.78 1.58 -15.76
N ALA A 85 27.30 1.56 -14.52
CA ALA A 85 28.68 1.96 -14.23
C ALA A 85 29.70 0.98 -14.83
N GLY A 86 29.48 -0.33 -14.65
CA GLY A 86 30.36 -1.37 -15.18
C GLY A 86 30.41 -1.41 -16.70
N GLY A 87 29.26 -1.28 -17.38
CA GLY A 87 29.19 -1.27 -18.84
C GLY A 87 29.82 -0.02 -19.49
N THR A 88 29.84 1.12 -18.77
CA THR A 88 30.49 2.34 -19.24
C THR A 88 32.02 2.20 -19.22
N ASP A 89 32.55 1.54 -18.19
CA ASP A 89 33.98 1.28 -18.09
C ASP A 89 34.41 0.20 -19.10
N GLU A 90 33.66 -0.88 -19.24
CA GLU A 90 33.93 -1.94 -20.25
C GLU A 90 33.99 -1.38 -21.67
N ASN A 91 33.01 -0.56 -22.08
CA ASN A 91 33.00 0.09 -23.39
C ASN A 91 34.18 1.08 -23.56
N ARG A 92 34.59 1.75 -22.49
CA ARG A 92 35.76 2.64 -22.50
C ARG A 92 37.06 1.87 -22.69
N TYR A 93 37.20 0.70 -22.07
CA TYR A 93 38.37 -0.17 -22.26
C TYR A 93 38.44 -0.69 -23.69
N LEU A 94 37.33 -1.14 -24.26
CA LEU A 94 37.30 -1.65 -25.64
C LEU A 94 37.69 -0.57 -26.66
N LYS A 95 37.26 0.67 -26.44
CA LYS A 95 37.58 1.81 -27.34
C LYS A 95 39.02 2.30 -27.24
N THR A 96 39.75 1.94 -26.19
CA THR A 96 41.19 2.26 -26.04
C THR A 96 42.11 1.20 -26.65
N LEU A 97 41.58 0.06 -27.07
CA LEU A 97 42.32 -1.07 -27.64
C LEU A 97 42.20 -1.17 -29.17
N GLU A 98 41.39 -0.30 -29.80
CA GLU A 98 41.32 -0.08 -31.25
C GLU A 98 42.21 1.10 -31.66
#